data_AF-A0A9Q0WIQ6-F1
#
_entry.id   AF-A0A9Q0WIQ6-F1
#
_cell.length_a   1.000
_cell.length_b   1.000
_cell.length_c   1.000
_cell.angle_alpha   90.00
_cell.angle_beta   90.00
_cell.angle_gamma   90.00
#
_symmetry.space_group_name_H-M   'P 1'
#
loop_
_entity.id
_entity.type
_entity.pdbx_description
1 polymer ?
#
loop_
_entity_poly.entity_id
_entity_poly.type
_entity_poly.pdbx_seq_one_letter_code
_entity_poly.pdbx_strand_id
1 'polypeptide(L)'
;MSTEEKRKLGAALTRLSPEDLTKALEIVAQNNPSFQATAEEVDLDIDAQSESTLWRLKFFVKDALEVQGKSAASAGGQNNNNNPSNNNNNNKRKREIYDAIAKTAKKRSKKPCQEKE
;
A
#
# COMPACT_ATOMS: atom_id res chain seq x y z
N MET A 1 -3.38 5.21 -15.01
CA MET A 1 -4.10 5.80 -13.85
C MET A 1 -5.45 6.31 -14.34
N SER A 2 -6.56 6.11 -13.63
CA SER A 2 -7.89 6.57 -14.10
C SER A 2 -8.08 8.08 -13.94
N THR A 3 -8.97 8.68 -14.74
CA THR A 3 -9.27 10.14 -14.70
C THR A 3 -9.76 10.61 -13.33
N GLU A 4 -10.52 9.78 -12.61
CA GLU A 4 -10.92 10.08 -11.23
C GLU A 4 -9.71 10.10 -10.27
N GLU A 5 -8.75 9.18 -10.44
CA GLU A 5 -7.54 9.16 -9.61
C GLU A 5 -6.68 10.39 -9.86
N LYS A 6 -6.60 10.87 -11.11
CA LYS A 6 -5.92 12.13 -11.46
C LYS A 6 -6.56 13.34 -10.79
N ARG A 7 -7.90 13.44 -10.80
CA ARG A 7 -8.62 14.49 -10.05
C ARG A 7 -8.36 14.44 -8.55
N LYS A 8 -8.39 13.24 -7.96
CA LYS A 8 -8.10 13.03 -6.54
C LYS A 8 -6.65 13.41 -6.20
N LEU A 9 -5.71 13.16 -7.11
CA LEU A 9 -4.30 13.54 -6.95
C LEU A 9 -4.14 15.06 -6.92
N GLY A 10 -4.76 15.79 -7.87
CA GLY A 10 -4.76 17.25 -7.88
C GLY A 10 -5.31 17.83 -6.57
N ALA A 11 -6.45 17.34 -6.11
CA ALA A 11 -7.03 17.76 -4.83
C ALA A 11 -6.20 17.37 -3.59
N ALA A 12 -5.37 16.33 -3.69
CA ALA A 12 -4.48 15.94 -2.60
C ALA A 12 -3.23 16.83 -2.55
N LEU A 13 -2.71 17.28 -3.70
CA LEU A 13 -1.59 18.22 -3.78
C LEU A 13 -1.90 19.55 -3.08
N THR A 14 -3.13 20.06 -3.24
CA THR A 14 -3.55 21.30 -2.57
C THR A 14 -3.68 21.17 -1.05
N ARG A 15 -3.62 19.95 -0.51
CA ARG A 15 -3.71 19.65 0.92
C ARG A 15 -2.35 19.37 1.56
N LEU A 16 -1.28 19.32 0.76
CA LEU A 16 0.08 19.09 1.27
C LEU A 16 0.65 20.35 1.92
N SER A 17 1.64 20.13 2.80
CA SER A 17 2.44 21.20 3.36
C SER A 17 3.37 21.77 2.28
N PRO A 18 3.82 23.03 2.41
CA PRO A 18 4.70 23.68 1.43
C PRO A 18 5.96 22.88 1.11
N GLU A 19 6.55 22.22 2.12
CA GLU A 19 7.75 21.40 1.97
C GLU A 19 7.50 20.17 1.11
N ASP A 20 6.37 19.49 1.33
CA ASP A 20 5.98 18.30 0.57
C ASP A 20 5.53 18.67 -0.83
N LEU A 21 4.84 19.81 -0.99
CA LEU A 21 4.47 20.33 -2.30
C LEU A 21 5.71 20.60 -3.16
N THR A 22 6.75 21.21 -2.58
CA THR A 22 8.03 21.47 -3.28
C THR A 22 8.67 20.18 -3.76
N LYS A 23 8.73 19.15 -2.91
CA LYS A 23 9.25 17.81 -3.30
C LYS A 23 8.40 17.15 -4.38
N ALA A 24 7.08 17.28 -4.29
CA ALA A 24 6.16 16.77 -5.30
C ALA A 24 6.41 17.42 -6.68
N LEU A 25 6.66 18.74 -6.71
CA LEU A 25 7.02 19.48 -7.92
C LEU A 25 8.40 19.07 -8.46
N GLU A 26 9.37 18.79 -7.57
CA GLU A 26 10.70 18.32 -7.97
C GLU A 26 10.64 16.96 -8.69
N ILE A 27 9.79 16.04 -8.23
CA ILE A 27 9.57 14.73 -8.90
C ILE A 27 9.10 14.94 -10.35
N VAL A 28 8.27 15.95 -10.60
CA VAL A 28 7.82 16.30 -11.95
C VAL A 28 8.95 16.91 -12.76
N ALA A 29 9.73 17.84 -12.18
CA ALA A 29 10.86 18.50 -12.85
C ALA A 29 11.95 17.52 -13.26
N GLN A 30 12.21 16.48 -12.46
CA GLN A 30 13.19 15.44 -12.79
C GLN A 30 12.84 14.70 -14.08
N ASN A 31 11.56 14.52 -14.38
CA ASN A 31 11.10 13.82 -15.58
C ASN A 31 10.68 14.79 -16.71
N ASN A 32 10.57 16.08 -16.40
CA ASN A 32 10.19 17.14 -17.34
C ASN A 32 11.15 18.31 -17.17
N PRO A 33 12.26 18.36 -17.93
CA PRO A 33 13.24 19.44 -17.80
C PRO A 33 12.71 20.83 -18.19
N SER A 34 11.58 20.89 -18.89
CA SER A 34 10.85 22.14 -19.19
C SER A 34 10.00 22.65 -18.04
N PHE A 35 9.80 21.84 -16.99
CA PHE A 35 8.95 22.19 -15.85
C PHE A 35 9.76 22.98 -14.81
N GLN A 36 9.33 24.19 -14.52
CA GLN A 36 10.00 25.08 -13.56
C GLN A 36 9.38 24.93 -12.17
N ALA A 37 9.92 24.01 -11.36
CA ALA A 37 9.42 23.76 -10.00
C ALA A 37 9.68 24.90 -9.00
N THR A 38 10.53 25.88 -9.35
CA THR A 38 10.93 27.00 -8.47
C THR A 38 10.18 28.30 -8.74
N ALA A 39 9.18 28.32 -9.63
CA ALA A 39 8.41 29.52 -9.91
C ALA A 39 7.40 29.83 -8.79
N GLU A 40 7.01 31.10 -8.65
CA GLU A 40 6.05 31.57 -7.64
C GLU A 40 4.65 30.94 -7.85
N GLU A 41 4.25 30.77 -9.10
CA GLU A 41 3.03 30.08 -9.51
C GLU A 41 3.40 29.05 -10.58
N VAL A 42 2.94 27.80 -10.40
CA VAL A 42 3.24 26.69 -11.31
C VAL A 42 1.95 25.97 -11.68
N ASP A 43 1.58 26.01 -12.96
CA ASP A 43 0.51 25.19 -13.50
C ASP A 43 1.00 23.78 -13.82
N LEU A 44 0.46 22.79 -13.11
CA LEU A 44 0.75 21.38 -13.34
C LEU A 44 -0.46 20.68 -13.99
N ASP A 45 -0.35 20.38 -15.28
CA ASP A 45 -1.35 19.60 -15.99
C ASP A 45 -1.14 18.09 -15.72
N ILE A 46 -1.94 17.54 -14.80
CA ILE A 46 -1.93 16.11 -14.43
C ILE A 46 -2.29 15.20 -15.61
N ASP A 47 -3.06 15.69 -16.59
CA ASP A 47 -3.48 14.89 -17.74
C ASP A 47 -2.44 14.84 -18.85
N ALA A 48 -1.60 15.88 -18.97
CA ALA A 48 -0.49 15.94 -19.92
C ALA A 48 0.76 15.15 -19.47
N GLN A 49 0.84 14.74 -18.19
CA GLN A 49 1.99 14.01 -17.65
C GLN A 49 2.01 12.52 -18.05
N SER A 50 3.22 11.97 -18.16
CA SER A 50 3.41 10.53 -18.40
C SER A 50 2.97 9.68 -17.20
N GLU A 51 2.55 8.44 -17.47
CA GLU A 51 2.06 7.57 -16.40
C GLU A 51 3.09 7.32 -15.30
N SER A 52 4.37 7.23 -15.65
CA SER A 52 5.46 7.02 -14.69
C SER A 52 5.60 8.18 -13.71
N THR A 53 5.52 9.42 -14.18
CA THR A 53 5.50 10.62 -13.33
C THR A 53 4.29 10.60 -12.40
N LEU A 54 3.10 10.31 -12.94
CA LEU A 54 1.86 10.27 -12.17
C LEU A 54 1.89 9.22 -11.05
N TRP A 55 2.45 8.05 -11.33
CA TRP A 55 2.58 6.99 -10.32
C TRP A 55 3.54 7.39 -9.19
N ARG A 56 4.69 8.00 -9.53
CA ARG A 56 5.64 8.51 -8.53
C ARG A 56 5.01 9.62 -7.69
N LEU A 57 4.35 10.56 -8.33
CA LEU A 57 3.64 11.66 -7.68
C LEU A 57 2.55 11.14 -6.75
N LYS A 58 1.71 10.19 -7.19
CA LYS A 58 0.68 9.56 -6.36
C LYS A 58 1.26 8.90 -5.12
N PHE A 59 2.33 8.11 -5.29
CA PHE A 59 2.94 7.39 -4.18
C PHE A 59 3.48 8.36 -3.14
N PHE A 60 4.20 9.38 -3.60
CA PHE A 60 4.75 10.43 -2.76
C PHE A 60 3.66 11.20 -2.01
N VAL A 61 2.63 11.70 -2.72
CA VAL A 61 1.53 12.46 -2.12
C VAL A 61 0.81 11.62 -1.05
N LYS A 62 0.60 10.33 -1.32
CA LYS A 62 -0.06 9.43 -0.36
C LYS A 62 0.80 9.19 0.89
N ASP A 63 2.11 9.03 0.72
CA ASP A 63 3.05 8.88 1.84
C ASP A 63 3.13 10.16 2.68
N ALA A 64 3.26 11.33 2.04
CA ALA A 64 3.29 12.63 2.71
C ALA A 64 2.01 12.90 3.52
N LEU A 65 0.84 12.61 2.95
CA LEU A 65 -0.45 12.71 3.66
C LEU A 65 -0.57 11.71 4.81
N GLU A 66 -0.04 10.50 4.67
CA GLU A 66 -0.03 9.51 5.74
C GLU A 66 0.87 9.97 6.89
N VAL A 67 2.09 10.45 6.58
CA VAL A 67 3.05 10.97 7.57
C VAL A 67 2.48 12.19 8.32
N GLN A 68 1.81 13.12 7.62
CA GLN A 68 1.13 14.24 8.25
C GLN A 68 -0.01 13.80 9.18
N GLY A 69 -0.76 12.75 8.81
CA GLY A 69 -1.84 12.19 9.64
C GLY A 69 -1.36 11.45 10.89
N LYS A 70 -0.13 10.92 10.89
CA LYS A 70 0.42 10.16 12.03
C LYS A 70 1.00 11.03 13.15
N SER A 71 1.22 12.33 12.93
CA SER A 71 1.71 13.22 14.00
C SER A 71 0.63 13.69 14.99
N ALA A 72 -0.66 13.40 14.74
CA ALA A 72 -1.75 13.83 15.62
C ALA A 72 -2.63 12.69 16.19
N ALA A 73 -2.41 11.43 15.82
CA ALA A 73 -3.26 10.34 16.29
C ALA A 73 -2.51 9.01 16.47
N SER A 74 -2.06 8.78 17.69
CA SER A 74 -2.11 7.44 18.27
C SER A 74 -3.58 7.07 18.53
N ALA A 75 -4.38 6.81 17.49
CA ALA A 75 -5.72 6.18 17.56
C ALA A 75 -6.27 6.00 16.15
N GLY A 76 -6.90 4.85 15.89
CA GLY A 76 -7.29 4.39 14.57
C GLY A 76 -8.25 5.30 13.77
N GLY A 77 -8.23 5.10 12.45
CA GLY A 77 -9.10 5.80 11.52
C GLY A 77 -9.10 5.13 10.14
N GLN A 78 -9.80 4.01 10.07
CA GLN A 78 -10.20 3.33 8.83
C GLN A 78 -11.13 4.22 7.97
N ASN A 79 -11.23 3.85 6.69
CA ASN A 79 -12.30 4.12 5.70
C ASN A 79 -12.03 5.28 4.72
N ASN A 80 -12.19 5.12 3.40
CA ASN A 80 -13.35 4.54 2.72
C ASN A 80 -12.98 3.83 1.42
N ASN A 81 -13.37 2.56 1.26
CA ASN A 81 -13.75 2.02 -0.04
C ASN A 81 -15.08 1.28 0.13
N ASN A 82 -16.07 1.74 -0.62
CA ASN A 82 -17.47 1.35 -0.57
C ASN A 82 -17.66 -0.11 -1.06
N ASN A 83 -18.23 -0.97 -0.23
CA ASN A 83 -19.01 -2.13 -0.68
C ASN A 83 -20.01 -2.55 0.41
N PRO A 84 -21.34 -2.48 0.19
CA PRO A 84 -22.33 -2.99 1.12
C PRO A 84 -22.77 -4.40 0.67
N SER A 85 -22.14 -5.43 1.20
CA SER A 85 -22.63 -6.80 1.18
C SER A 85 -21.61 -7.70 1.88
N ASN A 86 -21.94 -8.68 2.68
CA ASN A 86 -23.17 -9.21 3.20
C ASN A 86 -22.67 -10.15 4.30
N ASN A 87 -23.26 -10.05 5.47
CA ASN A 87 -23.45 -11.10 6.46
C ASN A 87 -22.73 -12.45 6.18
N ASN A 88 -21.74 -12.81 7.00
CA ASN A 88 -21.90 -14.00 7.82
C ASN A 88 -20.66 -14.23 8.70
N ASN A 89 -20.95 -14.32 9.99
CA ASN A 89 -20.18 -15.08 10.95
C ASN A 89 -19.76 -16.44 10.37
N ASN A 90 -18.62 -16.99 10.81
CA ASN A 90 -18.44 -18.40 11.22
C ASN A 90 -16.98 -18.89 10.99
N ASN A 91 -16.26 -19.01 12.11
CA ASN A 91 -15.44 -20.17 12.49
C ASN A 91 -14.06 -20.44 11.83
N LYS A 92 -13.02 -20.21 12.66
CA LYS A 92 -12.06 -21.22 13.14
C LYS A 92 -11.48 -22.22 12.11
N ARG A 93 -10.75 -21.80 11.07
CA ARG A 93 -10.09 -22.77 10.16
C ARG A 93 -8.67 -22.42 9.66
N LYS A 94 -7.81 -21.84 10.50
CA LYS A 94 -6.42 -21.51 10.07
C LYS A 94 -5.31 -21.85 11.09
N ARG A 95 -5.57 -22.65 12.14
CA ARG A 95 -4.52 -23.05 13.11
C ARG A 95 -4.18 -24.55 13.16
N GLU A 96 -4.92 -25.41 12.46
CA GLU A 96 -4.75 -26.88 12.59
C GLU A 96 -3.86 -27.55 11.53
N ILE A 97 -3.46 -26.85 10.46
CA ILE A 97 -2.66 -27.48 9.38
C ILE A 97 -1.19 -27.69 9.81
N TYR A 98 -0.67 -26.86 10.72
CA TYR A 98 0.75 -26.90 11.13
C TYR A 98 1.08 -28.07 12.09
N ASP A 99 0.12 -28.53 12.89
CA ASP A 99 0.36 -29.55 13.93
C ASP A 99 0.30 -31.00 13.38
N ALA A 100 -0.24 -31.22 12.18
CA ALA A 100 -0.32 -32.55 11.57
C ALA A 100 1.02 -33.03 10.96
N ILE A 101 1.90 -32.11 10.55
CA ILE A 101 3.20 -32.45 9.92
C ILE A 101 4.24 -32.86 10.98
N ALA A 102 4.17 -32.29 12.19
CA ALA A 102 5.14 -32.57 13.26
C ALA A 102 4.96 -33.95 13.95
N LYS A 103 3.82 -34.62 13.74
CA LYS A 103 3.47 -35.87 14.44
C LYS A 103 3.79 -37.18 13.70
N THR A 104 4.20 -37.14 12.43
CA THR A 104 4.54 -38.37 11.67
C THR A 104 6.02 -38.75 11.74
N ALA A 105 6.88 -37.96 12.39
CA ALA A 105 8.32 -38.23 12.50
C ALA A 105 8.77 -39.02 13.75
N LYS A 106 7.85 -39.44 14.65
CA LYS A 106 8.22 -40.16 15.89
C LYS A 106 7.25 -41.29 16.22
N LYS A 107 7.38 -42.45 15.56
CA LYS A 107 7.21 -43.81 16.15
C LYS A 107 7.30 -44.89 15.08
N ARG A 108 8.52 -45.38 14.82
CA ARG A 108 8.74 -46.79 14.46
C ARG A 108 9.88 -47.33 15.30
N SER A 109 9.62 -47.39 16.61
CA SER A 109 10.42 -48.12 17.57
C SER A 109 9.98 -49.60 17.59
N LYS A 110 10.84 -50.46 17.02
CA LYS A 110 11.42 -51.67 17.63
C LYS A 110 10.52 -52.91 17.95
N LYS A 111 10.96 -54.06 17.37
CA LYS A 111 10.97 -55.50 17.83
C LYS A 111 9.81 -56.43 17.42
N PRO A 112 9.95 -57.79 17.48
CA PRO A 112 11.11 -58.71 17.34
C PRO A 112 10.85 -59.97 16.43
N CYS A 113 11.88 -60.82 16.26
CA CYS A 113 12.01 -62.30 16.01
C CYS A 113 10.84 -63.09 15.35
N GLN A 114 10.99 -64.07 14.44
CA GLN A 114 11.64 -65.40 14.48
C GLN A 114 11.52 -66.04 13.05
N GLU A 115 12.55 -66.69 12.50
CA GLU A 115 12.82 -68.15 12.44
C GLU A 115 12.19 -68.92 11.24
N LYS A 116 13.10 -69.52 10.43
CA LYS A 116 13.09 -70.78 9.64
C LYS A 116 11.80 -71.29 8.96
N GLU A 117 11.91 -71.67 7.69
CA GLU A 117 12.27 -73.06 7.25
C GLU A 117 12.90 -73.00 5.85
#